data_AF-A0A952K382-F1
#
_entry.id   AF-A0A952K382-F1
#
_cell.length_a   1.000
_cell.length_b   1.000
_cell.length_c   1.000
_cell.angle_alpha   90.00
_cell.angle_beta   90.00
_cell.angle_gamma   90.00
#
_symmetry.space_group_name_H-M   'P 1'
#
loop_
_entity.id
_entity.type
_entity.pdbx_description
1 polymer ?
#
loop_
_entity_poly.entity_id
_entity_poly.type
_entity_poly.pdbx_seq_one_letter_code
_entity_poly.pdbx_strand_id
1 'polypeptide(L)'
;MRTTTAQTEDNLTVDQRLFAELKKLGIVETQYDLSRLCGKNRSYYAAMRAKGYGLKLGSLAFLASRLRKRSKEISDPSVSMVLHHADRVVRDAMEEKCRLREIEIRYPEKRRKNARGITRP
;
A
#
# COMPACT_ATOMS: atom_id res chain seq x y z
N MET A 1 2.44 18.05 17.97
CA MET A 1 3.02 17.37 16.79
C MET A 1 2.95 15.86 17.02
N ARG A 2 2.37 15.07 16.11
CA ARG A 2 2.36 13.60 16.25
C ARG A 2 3.66 13.05 15.65
N THR A 3 4.46 12.37 16.44
CA THR A 3 5.65 11.64 16.00
C THR A 3 5.21 10.44 15.16
N THR A 4 5.37 10.54 13.85
CA THR A 4 5.28 9.38 12.95
C THR A 4 6.38 8.40 13.34
N THR A 5 6.02 7.13 13.56
CA THR A 5 7.05 6.10 13.77
C THR A 5 7.74 5.81 12.44
N ALA A 6 9.05 5.50 12.44
CA ALA A 6 9.78 5.13 11.22
C ALA A 6 9.06 4.05 10.38
N GLN A 7 8.32 3.15 11.04
CA GLN A 7 7.57 2.09 10.39
C GLN A 7 6.25 2.56 9.74
N THR A 8 5.68 3.65 10.23
CA THR A 8 4.62 4.37 9.53
C THR A 8 5.15 4.95 8.23
N GLU A 9 6.36 5.51 8.27
CA GLU A 9 7.02 6.10 7.10
C GLU A 9 7.38 5.03 6.07
N ASP A 10 7.86 3.86 6.51
CA ASP A 10 8.09 2.70 5.64
C ASP A 10 6.79 2.23 4.96
N ASN A 11 5.71 2.09 5.72
CA ASN A 11 4.40 1.71 5.17
C ASN A 11 3.89 2.70 4.13
N LEU A 12 4.04 4.00 4.42
CA LEU A 12 3.65 5.07 3.49
C LEU A 12 4.53 5.08 2.24
N THR A 13 5.82 4.72 2.38
CA THR A 13 6.75 4.60 1.27
C THR A 13 6.36 3.46 0.33
N VAL A 14 5.96 2.30 0.87
CA VAL A 14 5.42 1.20 0.06
C VAL A 14 4.21 1.67 -0.73
N ASP A 15 3.27 2.39 -0.10
CA ASP A 15 2.06 2.85 -0.77
C ASP A 15 2.31 3.93 -1.82
N GLN A 16 3.35 4.76 -1.62
CA GLN A 16 3.79 5.75 -2.60
C GLN A 16 4.36 5.07 -3.84
N ARG A 17 5.24 4.07 -3.65
CA ARG A 17 5.82 3.29 -4.74
C ARG A 17 4.73 2.54 -5.51
N LEU A 18 3.82 1.87 -4.79
CA LEU A 18 2.66 1.21 -5.38
C LEU A 18 1.84 2.16 -6.26
N PHE A 19 1.50 3.35 -5.74
CA PHE A 19 0.73 4.33 -6.51
C PHE A 19 1.48 4.80 -7.76
N ALA A 20 2.79 5.08 -7.64
CA ALA A 20 3.61 5.52 -8.75
C ALA A 20 3.71 4.45 -9.86
N GLU A 21 3.94 3.19 -9.50
CA GLU A 21 4.02 2.09 -10.47
C GLU A 21 2.67 1.85 -11.16
N LEU A 22 1.57 1.79 -10.40
CA LEU A 22 0.23 1.64 -11.00
C LEU A 22 -0.13 2.82 -11.92
N LYS A 23 0.39 4.02 -11.62
CA LYS A 23 0.23 5.19 -12.49
C LYS A 23 1.02 5.08 -13.78
N LYS A 24 2.28 4.64 -13.72
CA LYS A 24 3.10 4.39 -14.91
C LYS A 24 2.45 3.37 -15.85
N LEU A 25 1.77 2.38 -15.28
CA LEU A 25 1.07 1.33 -16.02
C LEU A 25 -0.30 1.75 -16.55
N GLY A 26 -0.74 2.98 -16.30
CA GLY A 26 -2.07 3.46 -16.71
C GLY A 26 -3.24 2.76 -15.99
N ILE A 27 -2.98 2.13 -14.84
CA ILE A 27 -4.03 1.44 -14.06
C ILE A 27 -4.81 2.43 -13.20
N VAL A 28 -4.13 3.47 -12.71
CA VAL A 28 -4.69 4.56 -11.92
C VAL A 28 -4.11 5.89 -12.39
N GLU A 29 -4.88 6.96 -12.36
CA GLU A 29 -4.37 8.31 -12.64
C GLU A 29 -4.28 9.14 -11.35
N THR A 30 -5.22 8.88 -10.44
CA THR A 30 -5.45 9.64 -9.23
C THR A 30 -5.53 8.73 -7.99
N GLN A 31 -5.37 9.32 -6.81
CA GLN A 31 -5.60 8.63 -5.53
C GLN A 31 -7.06 8.17 -5.38
N TYR A 32 -7.98 8.81 -6.09
CA TYR A 32 -9.38 8.41 -6.15
C TYR A 32 -9.52 7.06 -6.85
N ASP A 33 -8.85 6.86 -7.99
CA ASP A 33 -8.91 5.61 -8.75
C ASP A 33 -8.39 4.45 -7.90
N LEU A 34 -7.27 4.67 -7.20
CA LEU A 34 -6.73 3.67 -6.29
C LEU A 34 -7.71 3.33 -5.15
N SER A 35 -8.36 4.33 -4.55
CA SER A 35 -9.39 4.11 -3.52
C SER A 35 -10.57 3.31 -4.05
N ARG A 36 -11.05 3.66 -5.25
CA ARG A 36 -12.16 2.99 -5.92
C ARG A 36 -11.81 1.54 -6.26
N LEU A 37 -10.62 1.28 -6.80
CA LEU A 37 -10.17 -0.07 -7.13
C LEU A 37 -10.01 -0.94 -5.88
N CYS A 38 -9.59 -0.36 -4.75
CA CYS A 38 -9.58 -0.99 -3.43
C CYS A 38 -10.99 -1.20 -2.81
N GLY A 39 -12.07 -0.82 -3.49
CA GLY A 39 -13.44 -0.96 -2.99
C GLY A 39 -13.79 0.01 -1.87
N LYS A 40 -13.17 1.19 -1.86
CA LYS A 40 -13.34 2.20 -0.81
C LYS A 40 -13.93 3.49 -1.36
N ASN A 41 -14.36 4.37 -0.46
CA ASN A 41 -14.84 5.70 -0.80
C ASN A 41 -13.73 6.58 -1.36
N ARG A 42 -14.10 7.70 -2.01
CA ARG A 42 -13.17 8.51 -2.80
C ARG A 42 -11.97 9.04 -2.01
N SER A 43 -12.20 9.36 -0.74
CA SER A 43 -11.25 9.98 0.16
C SER A 43 -10.40 8.98 0.94
N TYR A 44 -10.61 7.67 0.78
CA TYR A 44 -9.97 6.66 1.63
C TYR A 44 -8.44 6.74 1.60
N TYR A 45 -7.83 6.69 0.42
CA TYR A 45 -6.37 6.69 0.30
C TYR A 45 -5.76 8.00 0.85
N ALA A 46 -6.34 9.15 0.47
CA ALA A 46 -5.89 10.45 0.96
C ALA A 46 -6.03 10.58 2.50
N ALA A 47 -7.16 10.13 3.06
CA ALA A 47 -7.41 10.17 4.50
C ALA A 47 -6.48 9.23 5.27
N MET A 48 -6.18 8.05 4.73
CA MET A 48 -5.22 7.11 5.31
C MET A 48 -3.84 7.76 5.39
N ARG A 49 -3.35 8.35 4.29
CA ARG A 49 -2.05 9.05 4.28
C ARG A 49 -2.01 10.24 5.24
N ALA A 50 -3.05 11.09 5.24
CA ALA A 50 -3.12 12.26 6.12
C ALA A 50 -3.09 11.87 7.62
N LYS A 51 -3.62 10.69 7.95
CA LYS A 51 -3.60 10.15 9.31
C LYS A 51 -2.31 9.38 9.65
N GLY A 52 -1.37 9.26 8.72
CA GLY A 52 -0.17 8.44 8.90
C GLY A 52 -0.47 6.95 8.90
N TYR A 53 -1.43 6.50 8.09
CA TYR A 53 -1.70 5.08 7.90
C TYR A 53 -1.49 4.69 6.44
N GLY A 54 -0.86 3.54 6.25
CA GLY A 54 -0.78 2.93 4.93
C GLY A 54 -2.03 2.11 4.58
N LEU A 55 -2.21 1.84 3.28
CA LEU A 55 -3.21 0.89 2.77
C LEU A 55 -3.10 -0.44 3.52
N LYS A 56 -4.26 -0.98 3.87
CA LYS A 56 -4.38 -2.26 4.57
C LYS A 56 -4.23 -3.42 3.59
N LEU A 57 -3.69 -4.54 4.05
CA LEU A 57 -3.54 -5.77 3.27
C LEU A 57 -4.86 -6.22 2.62
N GLY A 58 -5.99 -6.12 3.33
CA GLY A 58 -7.30 -6.45 2.76
C GLY A 58 -7.70 -5.57 1.56
N SER A 59 -7.29 -4.30 1.53
CA SER A 59 -7.52 -3.41 0.39
C SER A 59 -6.65 -3.79 -0.81
N LEU A 60 -5.41 -4.18 -0.55
CA LEU A 60 -4.49 -4.67 -1.59
C LEU A 60 -4.94 -6.02 -2.16
N ALA A 61 -5.40 -6.94 -1.32
CA ALA A 61 -5.96 -8.21 -1.75
C ALA A 61 -7.19 -8.02 -2.65
N PHE A 62 -8.04 -7.04 -2.32
CA PHE A 62 -9.21 -6.70 -3.14
C PHE A 62 -8.81 -6.10 -4.50
N LEU A 63 -7.80 -5.23 -4.51
CA LEU A 63 -7.23 -4.68 -5.74
C LEU A 63 -6.65 -5.78 -6.64
N ALA A 64 -5.81 -6.68 -6.09
CA ALA A 64 -5.23 -7.81 -6.81
C ALA A 64 -6.32 -8.71 -7.43
N SER A 65 -7.36 -9.05 -6.64
CA SER A 65 -8.50 -9.83 -7.13
C SER A 65 -9.20 -9.18 -8.34
N ARG A 66 -9.39 -7.85 -8.31
CA ARG A 66 -9.99 -7.12 -9.45
C ARG A 66 -9.09 -7.10 -10.68
N LEU A 67 -7.78 -6.93 -10.50
CA LEU A 67 -6.83 -6.96 -11.63
C LEU A 67 -6.84 -8.33 -12.30
N ARG A 68 -6.84 -9.42 -11.51
CA ARG A 68 -6.96 -10.79 -12.03
C ARG A 68 -8.26 -11.04 -12.76
N LYS A 69 -9.38 -10.56 -12.21
CA LYS A 69 -10.68 -10.67 -12.87
C LYS A 69 -10.66 -9.97 -14.24
N ARG A 70 -10.19 -8.72 -14.29
CA ARG A 70 -10.07 -7.96 -15.54
C ARG A 70 -9.13 -8.64 -16.54
N SER A 71 -8.01 -9.19 -16.09
CA SER A 71 -7.06 -9.90 -16.95
C SER A 71 -7.68 -11.13 -17.62
N LYS A 72 -8.57 -11.86 -16.92
CA LYS A 72 -9.30 -12.99 -17.51
C LYS A 72 -10.39 -12.59 -18.51
N GLU A 73 -10.93 -11.38 -18.38
CA GLU A 73 -12.01 -10.87 -19.24
C GLU A 73 -11.47 -10.22 -20.53
N ILE A 74 -10.18 -9.85 -20.56
CA ILE A 74 -9.56 -9.15 -21.69
C ILE A 74 -8.92 -10.15 -22.65
N SER A 75 -9.27 -10.02 -23.94
CA SER A 75 -8.69 -10.82 -25.01
C SER A 75 -7.40 -10.22 -25.61
N ASP A 76 -7.17 -8.91 -25.44
CA ASP A 76 -5.96 -8.23 -25.91
C ASP A 76 -4.73 -8.67 -25.09
N PRO A 77 -3.72 -9.32 -25.71
CA PRO A 77 -2.53 -9.80 -25.01
C PRO A 77 -1.69 -8.68 -24.38
N SER A 78 -1.60 -7.52 -25.03
CA SER A 78 -0.81 -6.38 -24.56
C SER A 78 -1.42 -5.82 -23.28
N VAL A 79 -2.74 -5.64 -23.27
CA VAL A 79 -3.46 -5.16 -22.08
C VAL A 79 -3.45 -6.22 -20.97
N SER A 80 -3.56 -7.50 -21.33
CA SER A 80 -3.45 -8.59 -20.36
C SER A 80 -2.08 -8.62 -19.68
N MET A 81 -0.98 -8.44 -20.42
CA MET A 81 0.38 -8.33 -19.83
C MET A 81 0.50 -7.16 -18.85
N VAL A 82 -0.06 -5.99 -19.19
CA VAL A 82 -0.07 -4.82 -18.29
C VAL A 82 -0.81 -5.15 -16.99
N LEU A 83 -1.97 -5.82 -17.08
CA LEU A 83 -2.74 -6.24 -15.89
C LEU A 83 -2.01 -7.30 -15.06
N HIS A 84 -1.32 -8.24 -15.68
CA HIS A 84 -0.48 -9.21 -14.96
C HIS A 84 0.68 -8.53 -14.23
N HIS A 85 1.33 -7.56 -14.87
CA HIS A 85 2.38 -6.79 -14.24
C HIS A 85 1.84 -5.94 -13.08
N ALA A 86 0.66 -5.32 -13.25
CA ALA A 86 -0.01 -4.61 -12.17
C ALA A 86 -0.38 -5.53 -10.98
N ASP A 87 -0.87 -6.75 -11.22
CA ASP A 87 -1.12 -7.74 -10.16
C ASP A 87 0.17 -8.06 -9.39
N ARG A 88 1.29 -8.24 -10.11
CA ARG A 88 2.59 -8.48 -9.49
C ARG A 88 3.01 -7.32 -8.58
N VAL A 89 2.96 -6.09 -9.07
CA VAL A 89 3.27 -4.88 -8.28
C VAL A 89 2.44 -4.81 -6.99
N VAL A 90 1.15 -5.15 -7.06
CA VAL A 90 0.28 -5.18 -5.88
C VAL A 90 0.70 -6.27 -4.89
N ARG A 91 1.07 -7.47 -5.38
CA ARG A 91 1.55 -8.58 -4.54
C ARG A 91 2.88 -8.26 -3.87
N ASP A 92 3.81 -7.64 -4.59
CA ASP A 92 5.11 -7.22 -4.04
C ASP A 92 4.89 -6.21 -2.90
N ALA A 93 3.95 -5.27 -3.06
CA ALA A 93 3.56 -4.34 -2.01
C ALA A 93 2.90 -5.03 -0.79
N MET A 94 2.14 -6.11 -1.02
CA MET A 94 1.57 -6.92 0.07
C MET A 94 2.66 -7.67 0.84
N GLU A 95 3.57 -8.33 0.12
CA GLU A 95 4.70 -9.07 0.71
C GLU A 95 5.58 -8.15 1.53
N GLU A 96 5.91 -6.96 1.02
CA GLU A 96 6.70 -5.98 1.75
C GLU A 96 6.00 -5.49 3.03
N LYS A 97 4.67 -5.26 2.99
CA LYS A 97 3.90 -4.91 4.19
C LYS A 97 3.84 -6.05 5.21
N CYS A 98 3.74 -7.30 4.75
CA CYS A 98 3.83 -8.47 5.63
C CYS A 98 5.21 -8.55 6.28
N ARG A 99 6.30 -8.37 5.51
CA ARG A 99 7.67 -8.33 6.02
C ARG A 99 7.86 -7.24 7.08
N LEU A 100 7.36 -6.03 6.81
CA LEU A 100 7.38 -4.95 7.80
C LEU A 100 6.63 -5.33 9.09
N ARG A 101 5.48 -5.99 8.98
CA ARG A 101 4.70 -6.46 10.14
C ARG A 101 5.42 -7.57 10.91
N GLU A 102 6.08 -8.50 10.24
CA GLU A 102 6.87 -9.55 10.89
C GLU A 102 8.05 -8.99 11.69
N ILE A 103 8.74 -7.99 11.12
CA ILE A 103 9.81 -7.27 11.82
C ILE A 103 9.27 -6.59 13.08
N GLU A 104 8.06 -6.01 13.03
CA GLU A 104 7.39 -5.43 14.20
C GLU A 104 7.17 -6.46 15.31
N ILE A 105 6.63 -7.62 14.94
CA ILE A 105 6.28 -8.69 15.88
C ILE A 105 7.55 -9.30 16.48
N ARG A 106 8.59 -9.50 15.66
CA ARG A 106 9.85 -10.15 16.07
C ARG A 106 10.75 -9.23 16.89
N TYR A 107 10.72 -7.92 16.66
CA TYR A 107 11.59 -6.95 17.35
C TYR A 107 10.80 -5.83 18.04
N PRO A 108 9.98 -6.15 19.06
CA PRO A 108 9.11 -5.17 19.73
C PRO A 108 9.90 -4.09 20.50
N GLU A 109 11.17 -4.34 20.85
CA GLU A 109 11.97 -3.45 21.70
C GLU A 109 12.41 -2.15 21.03
N LYS A 110 12.46 -2.08 19.70
CA LYS A 110 12.74 -0.83 18.96
C LYS A 110 11.61 0.21 19.12
N ARG A 111 10.39 -0.19 19.49
CA ARG A 111 9.30 0.74 19.84
C ARG A 111 9.50 1.45 21.17
N ARG A 112 10.09 0.78 22.18
CA ARG A 112 10.21 1.33 23.54
C ARG A 112 11.30 2.39 23.63
N LYS A 113 12.41 2.26 22.90
CA LYS A 113 13.50 3.25 22.93
C LYS A 113 13.13 4.57 22.24
N ASN A 114 12.38 4.52 21.13
CA ASN A 114 11.93 5.74 20.45
C ASN A 114 10.76 6.45 21.18
N ALA A 115 9.96 5.72 21.97
CA ALA A 115 8.88 6.31 22.77
C ALA A 115 9.36 6.87 24.13
N ARG A 116 10.48 6.38 24.68
CA ARG A 116 11.04 6.82 25.97
C ARG A 116 12.20 7.82 25.85
N GLY A 117 12.56 8.23 24.64
CA GLY A 117 13.61 9.23 24.39
C GLY A 117 13.20 10.69 24.66
N ILE A 118 11.93 10.95 24.99
CA ILE A 118 11.42 12.29 25.32
C ILE A 118 10.93 12.28 26.77
N THR A 119 11.84 12.09 27.70
CA THR A 119 11.68 12.61 29.07
C THR A 119 13.06 12.66 29.67
N ARG A 120 13.68 13.83 29.65
CA ARG A 120 14.42 14.33 30.81
C ARG A 120 14.27 15.85 30.91
N PRO A 121 14.16 16.39 32.14
CA PRO A 121 14.06 17.82 32.43
C PRO A 121 15.31 18.60 32.02
#